data_AF-A0A645BYY3-F1
#
_entry.id   AF-A0A645BYY3-F1
#
_cell.length_a   1.000
_cell.length_b   1.000
_cell.length_c   1.000
_cell.angle_alpha   90.00
_cell.angle_beta   90.00
_cell.angle_gamma   90.00
#
_symmetry.space_group_name_H-M   'P 1'
#
loop_
_entity.id
_entity.type
_entity.pdbx_description
1 polymer ?
#
loop_
_entity_poly.entity_id
_entity_poly.type
_entity_poly.pdbx_seq_one_letter_code
_entity_poly.pdbx_strand_id
1 'polypeptide(L)'
;MRTIQEASKHSIYNKKKVEKSSICGCYHCLNIFKPEEINSWMDEGRTAKCPQCDMDSVLGDLSGYEINYQTLQVLNEYWFEVE
;
A
#
# COMPACT_ATOMS: atom_id res chain seq x y z
N MET A 1 -11.65 5.02 -13.02
CA MET A 1 -11.37 4.58 -11.63
C MET A 1 -10.66 3.24 -11.71
N ARG A 2 -9.56 3.06 -10.97
CA ARG A 2 -8.95 1.73 -10.79
C ARG A 2 -9.88 0.87 -9.93
N THR A 3 -9.90 -0.44 -10.15
CA THR A 3 -10.78 -1.33 -9.38
C THR A 3 -10.07 -1.90 -8.16
N ILE A 4 -10.81 -2.28 -7.12
CA ILE A 4 -10.26 -2.88 -5.89
C ILE A 4 -9.34 -4.09 -6.18
N GLN A 5 -9.68 -4.88 -7.21
CA GLN A 5 -8.90 -6.04 -7.67
C GLN A 5 -7.53 -5.67 -8.28
N GLU A 6 -7.34 -4.44 -8.71
CA GLU A 6 -6.08 -3.98 -9.29
C GLU A 6 -5.12 -3.39 -8.25
N ALA A 7 -5.58 -3.18 -7.01
CA ALA A 7 -4.77 -2.59 -5.95
C ALA A 7 -3.47 -3.38 -5.69
N SER A 8 -3.54 -4.71 -5.65
CA SER A 8 -2.36 -5.58 -5.45
C SER A 8 -1.30 -5.41 -6.55
N LYS A 9 -1.69 -5.12 -7.79
CA LYS A 9 -0.74 -4.83 -8.89
C LYS A 9 0.02 -3.52 -8.67
N HIS A 10 -0.52 -2.63 -7.83
CA HIS A 10 0.07 -1.35 -7.48
C HIS A 10 0.85 -1.37 -6.17
N SER A 11 0.75 -2.44 -5.38
CA SER A 11 1.56 -2.66 -4.18
C SER A 11 2.86 -3.41 -4.46
N ILE A 12 2.97 -4.12 -5.59
CA ILE A 12 4.20 -4.81 -6.02
C ILE A 12 5.08 -3.95 -6.94
N TYR A 13 6.40 -4.11 -6.84
CA TYR A 13 7.40 -3.39 -7.66
C TYR A 13 7.17 -1.86 -7.71
N ASN A 14 6.67 -1.32 -6.61
CA ASN A 14 6.08 0.02 -6.53
C ASN A 14 7.03 1.10 -6.01
N LYS A 15 8.30 0.76 -5.72
CA LYS A 15 9.30 1.67 -5.11
C LYS A 15 9.30 3.09 -5.69
N LYS A 16 9.47 3.23 -7.01
CA LYS A 16 9.51 4.54 -7.68
C LYS A 16 8.25 5.38 -7.48
N LYS A 17 7.07 4.74 -7.32
CA LYS A 17 5.80 5.44 -7.07
C LYS A 17 5.68 5.81 -5.61
N VAL A 18 5.99 4.87 -4.71
CA VAL A 18 5.97 5.08 -3.26
C VAL A 18 6.91 6.22 -2.86
N GLU A 19 8.16 6.20 -3.31
CA GLU A 19 9.17 7.24 -3.01
C GLU A 19 8.78 8.63 -3.52
N LYS A 20 7.88 8.73 -4.50
CA LYS A 20 7.39 9.99 -5.05
C LYS A 20 6.01 10.38 -4.53
N SER A 21 5.38 9.51 -3.76
CA SER A 21 4.06 9.77 -3.18
C SER A 21 4.20 10.75 -2.03
N SER A 22 3.14 11.50 -1.70
CA SER A 22 3.17 12.39 -0.52
C SER A 22 2.66 11.70 0.75
N ILE A 23 1.95 10.59 0.57
CA ILE A 23 1.37 9.76 1.61
C ILE A 23 1.29 8.30 1.13
N CYS A 24 1.44 7.38 2.07
CA CYS A 24 1.30 5.95 1.85
C CYS A 24 0.32 5.34 2.87
N GLY A 25 -0.29 4.23 2.49
CA GLY A 25 -1.21 3.49 3.33
C GLY A 25 -1.01 1.99 3.15
N CYS A 26 -1.14 1.25 4.25
CA CYS A 26 -1.16 -0.20 4.22
C CYS A 26 -2.60 -0.70 4.30
N TYR A 27 -3.09 -1.39 3.28
CA TYR A 27 -4.45 -1.92 3.31
C TYR A 27 -4.57 -3.26 4.06
N HIS A 28 -3.50 -3.76 4.68
CA HIS A 28 -3.57 -4.89 5.61
C HIS A 28 -3.86 -4.44 7.05
N CYS A 29 -3.13 -3.44 7.57
CA CYS A 29 -3.30 -2.95 8.95
C CYS A 29 -3.99 -1.58 9.05
N LEU A 30 -4.42 -1.03 7.91
CA LEU A 30 -5.09 0.27 7.77
C LEU A 30 -4.27 1.49 8.19
N ASN A 31 -2.97 1.33 8.47
CA ASN A 31 -2.11 2.43 8.88
C ASN A 31 -1.77 3.35 7.70
N ILE A 32 -1.77 4.66 7.95
CA ILE A 32 -1.39 5.72 7.01
C ILE A 32 -0.12 6.38 7.54
N PHE A 33 0.86 6.58 6.66
CA PHE A 33 2.20 7.02 7.03
C PHE A 33 2.88 7.76 5.88
N LYS A 34 4.00 8.41 6.19
CA LYS A 34 4.86 9.06 5.23
C LYS A 34 5.76 8.05 4.51
N PRO A 35 6.04 8.21 3.20
CA PRO A 35 6.92 7.29 2.47
C PRO A 35 8.29 7.13 3.12
N GLU A 36 8.80 8.18 3.78
CA GLU A 36 10.08 8.19 4.48
C GLU A 36 10.13 7.24 5.69
N GLU A 37 8.98 6.81 6.21
CA GLU A 37 8.89 5.82 7.29
C GLU A 37 9.18 4.40 6.79
N ILE A 38 9.15 4.16 5.48
CA ILE A 38 9.40 2.84 4.88
C ILE A 38 10.90 2.53 4.90
N ASN A 39 11.29 1.70 5.86
CA ASN A 39 12.67 1.26 6.06
C ASN A 39 12.94 -0.18 5.58
N SER A 40 11.90 -0.92 5.18
CA SER A 40 11.96 -2.34 4.82
C SER A 40 11.36 -2.57 3.43
N TRP A 41 12.06 -3.37 2.62
CA TRP A 41 11.73 -3.61 1.22
C TRP A 41 11.97 -5.07 0.86
N MET A 42 11.17 -5.64 -0.04
CA MET A 42 11.36 -6.98 -0.61
C MET A 42 11.49 -6.94 -2.14
N ASP A 43 11.57 -8.12 -2.75
CA ASP A 43 11.78 -8.31 -4.18
C ASP A 43 13.00 -7.56 -4.72
N GLU A 44 14.15 -7.76 -4.08
CA GLU A 44 15.40 -7.04 -4.39
C GLU A 44 15.26 -5.52 -4.18
N GLY A 45 14.49 -5.12 -3.17
CA GLY A 45 14.33 -3.73 -2.80
C GLY A 45 13.40 -2.94 -3.72
N ARG A 46 12.43 -3.59 -4.37
CA ARG A 46 11.50 -2.98 -5.33
C ARG A 46 10.06 -2.88 -4.82
N THR A 47 9.70 -3.66 -3.80
CA THR A 47 8.37 -3.71 -3.20
C THR A 47 8.44 -3.20 -1.76
N ALA A 48 7.63 -2.18 -1.44
CA ALA A 48 7.61 -1.58 -0.11
C ALA A 48 6.94 -2.50 0.91
N LYS A 49 7.50 -2.59 2.12
CA LYS A 49 6.86 -3.25 3.27
C LYS A 49 6.35 -2.20 4.26
N CYS A 50 5.19 -2.47 4.85
CA CYS A 50 4.58 -1.59 5.83
C CYS A 50 5.48 -1.45 7.06
N PRO A 51 5.78 -0.23 7.54
CA PRO A 51 6.62 -0.04 8.72
C PRO A 51 5.98 -0.50 10.03
N GLN A 52 4.65 -0.71 10.05
CA GLN A 52 3.91 -1.14 11.25
C GLN A 52 3.70 -2.65 11.32
N CYS A 53 3.36 -3.31 10.20
CA CYS A 53 2.99 -4.72 10.19
C CYS A 53 3.83 -5.59 9.25
N ASP A 54 4.84 -5.01 8.60
CA ASP A 54 5.80 -5.70 7.72
C ASP A 54 5.17 -6.41 6.49
N MET A 55 3.90 -6.14 6.17
CA MET A 55 3.24 -6.66 4.96
C MET A 55 3.53 -5.78 3.74
N ASP A 56 3.57 -6.38 2.55
CA ASP A 56 3.82 -5.75 1.25
C ASP A 56 2.56 -5.10 0.63
N SER A 57 1.54 -4.87 1.44
CA SER A 57 0.24 -4.30 1.05
C SER A 57 0.25 -2.77 1.10
N VAL A 58 1.32 -2.15 0.60
CA VAL A 58 1.53 -0.69 0.67
C VAL A 58 1.16 -0.02 -0.65
N LEU A 59 0.33 1.03 -0.59
CA LEU A 59 0.01 1.91 -1.70
C LEU A 59 0.41 3.34 -1.36
N GLY A 60 0.99 4.05 -2.33
CA GLY A 60 1.17 5.50 -2.27
C GLY A 60 0.07 6.25 -3.04
N ASP A 61 -0.14 7.53 -2.80
CA ASP A 61 -1.14 8.34 -3.54
C ASP A 61 -0.93 8.37 -5.08
N LEU A 62 0.30 8.14 -5.56
CA LEU A 62 0.59 7.95 -6.99
C LEU A 62 0.16 6.59 -7.55
N SER A 63 -0.35 5.68 -6.71
CA SER A 63 -1.06 4.47 -7.12
C SER A 63 -2.43 4.77 -7.70
N GLY A 64 -2.90 6.03 -7.62
CA GLY A 64 -4.23 6.52 -8.03
C GLY A 64 -5.38 5.89 -7.27
N TYR A 65 -5.11 5.40 -6.06
CA TYR A 65 -6.08 5.28 -5.00
C TYR A 65 -5.92 6.47 -4.06
N GLU A 66 -7.03 6.95 -3.52
CA GLU A 66 -6.99 7.89 -2.41
C GLU A 66 -6.46 7.15 -1.17
N ILE A 67 -5.50 7.74 -0.48
CA ILE A 67 -4.93 7.15 0.74
C ILE A 67 -5.65 7.72 1.95
N ASN A 68 -6.78 7.10 2.29
CA ASN A 68 -7.58 7.37 3.48
C ASN A 68 -8.11 6.06 4.09
N TYR A 69 -8.62 6.14 5.32
CA TYR A 69 -9.06 4.96 6.06
C TYR A 69 -10.15 4.18 5.31
N GLN A 70 -11.13 4.87 4.71
CA GLN A 70 -12.23 4.26 3.99
C GLN A 70 -11.76 3.43 2.78
N THR A 71 -10.83 3.98 2.00
CA THR A 71 -10.28 3.28 0.82
C THR A 71 -9.46 2.07 1.26
N LEU A 72 -8.62 2.22 2.28
CA LEU A 72 -7.83 1.10 2.81
C LEU A 72 -8.71 0.00 3.40
N GLN A 73 -9.79 0.35 4.08
CA GLN A 73 -10.74 -0.61 4.64
C GLN A 73 -11.42 -1.43 3.53
N VAL A 74 -11.90 -0.80 2.46
CA VAL A 74 -12.51 -1.51 1.32
C VAL A 74 -11.51 -2.47 0.65
N LEU A 75 -10.24 -2.07 0.55
CA LEU A 75 -9.19 -2.96 0.04
C LEU A 75 -8.89 -4.11 1.02
N ASN A 76 -8.93 -3.84 2.33
CA ASN A 76 -8.74 -4.85 3.37
C ASN A 76 -9.83 -5.92 3.32
N GLU A 77 -11.09 -5.49 3.32
CA GLU A 77 -12.27 -6.36 3.23
C GLU A 77 -12.20 -7.27 2.00
N TYR A 78 -11.73 -6.76 0.85
CA TYR A 78 -11.62 -7.57 -0.36
C TYR A 78 -10.44 -8.57 -0.34
N TRP A 79 -9.29 -8.18 0.20
CA TRP A 79 -8.05 -8.96 0.07
C TRP A 79 -7.72 -9.85 1.28
N PHE A 80 -8.24 -9.53 2.46
CA PHE A 80 -7.84 -10.15 3.72
C PHE A 80 -9.00 -10.67 4.56
N GLU A 81 -10.19 -10.10 4.44
CA GLU A 81 -11.38 -10.70 5.04
C GLU A 81 -11.94 -11.77 4.11
N VAL A 82 -11.42 -12.98 4.26
CA VAL A 82 -12.02 -14.20 3.69
C VAL A 82 -12.55 -15.01 4.87
N GLU A 83 -13.88 -15.17 4.93
CA GLU A 83 -14.53 -16.17 5.81
C GLU A 83 -14.04 -17.59 5.51
#